data_AF-A0AA43EU61-F1
#
_entry.id   AF-A0AA43EU61-F1
#
_cell.length_a   1.000
_cell.length_b   1.000
_cell.length_c   1.000
_cell.angle_alpha   90.00
_cell.angle_beta   90.00
_cell.angle_gamma   90.00
#
_symmetry.space_group_name_H-M   'P 1'
#
loop_
_entity.id
_entity.type
_entity.pdbx_description
1 polymer ?
#
loop_
_entity_poly.entity_id
_entity_poly.type
_entity_poly.pdbx_seq_one_letter_code
_entity_poly.pdbx_strand_id
1 'polypeptide(L)'
;EWTEWVGFFTADRIAVKTVAPLPNLVVPAFPLRLNDELVLDRLTDDEVTRCYQGGVIRPYPRSFPLIYGESAVGIRRTLFLPKLIRRGDETNAPLAAGEGSFGNRPLLRDDLVVDDVLSAMRLFKSTQIRTAGLVSWTDSPWMITATSVRVLGWWPHGGKFELAEGEVPRFLKLWCTLEEGAADLAFSIRRFNLAFDRELLDDRIVDLVIAAEALFLSDLGKQDRGEIRFRFALRAAKFIKHPNHSEQDIFRIMRQAYGARSAIVHGGSPQETHLPDNKSASLQTFIDAIEELVRLGLCKALLMKEERKQMRQAAYWDDLLLSQGPKPKLFMRQG
;
A
#
# COMPACT_ATOMS: atom_id res chain seq x y z
N GLU A 1 -5.32 26.78 32.21
CA GLU A 1 -5.22 27.88 31.23
C GLU A 1 -3.87 28.62 31.24
N TRP A 2 -3.55 29.53 32.18
CA TRP A 2 -2.27 30.29 32.15
C TRP A 2 -1.01 29.41 32.28
N THR A 3 -1.05 28.39 33.14
CA THR A 3 0.08 27.44 33.33
C THR A 3 0.33 26.58 32.08
N GLU A 4 -0.73 26.20 31.37
CA GLU A 4 -0.63 25.47 30.10
C GLU A 4 -0.11 26.39 28.98
N TRP A 5 -0.43 27.69 29.05
CA TRP A 5 0.09 28.73 28.16
C TRP A 5 1.61 28.84 28.26
N VAL A 6 2.11 29.05 29.49
CA VAL A 6 3.55 29.11 29.75
C VAL A 6 4.19 27.79 29.34
N GLY A 7 3.60 26.65 29.75
CA GLY A 7 4.10 25.31 29.40
C GLY A 7 4.28 25.08 27.90
N PHE A 8 3.29 25.46 27.07
CA PHE A 8 3.39 25.33 25.62
C PHE A 8 4.47 26.24 25.01
N PHE A 9 4.57 27.49 25.47
CA PHE A 9 5.57 28.42 24.95
C PHE A 9 6.99 28.11 25.44
N THR A 10 7.15 27.52 26.62
CA THR A 10 8.43 27.08 27.18
C THR A 10 8.83 25.68 26.73
N ALA A 11 7.93 24.90 26.12
CA ALA A 11 8.26 23.56 25.64
C ALA A 11 9.27 23.62 24.48
N ASP A 12 10.32 22.81 24.60
CA ASP A 12 11.34 22.65 23.55
C ASP A 12 10.79 21.88 22.33
N ARG A 13 9.69 21.13 22.52
CA ARG A 13 9.05 20.34 21.47
C ARG A 13 7.55 20.56 21.45
N ILE A 14 6.99 20.53 20.25
CA ILE A 14 5.57 20.68 19.97
C ILE A 14 5.06 19.38 19.35
N ALA A 15 3.94 18.87 19.87
CA ALA A 15 3.29 17.70 19.29
C ALA A 15 2.44 18.10 18.07
N VAL A 16 2.62 17.40 16.96
CA VAL A 16 1.77 17.47 15.78
C VAL A 16 1.07 16.14 15.63
N LYS A 17 -0.25 16.18 15.53
CA LYS A 17 -1.11 15.01 15.37
C LYS A 17 -1.68 15.00 13.97
N THR A 18 -1.70 13.82 13.37
CA THR A 18 -2.37 13.57 12.09
C THR A 18 -3.28 12.37 12.25
N VAL A 19 -4.53 12.52 11.81
CA VAL A 19 -5.54 11.46 11.86
C VAL A 19 -6.11 11.22 10.48
N ALA A 20 -6.13 9.94 10.08
CA ALA A 20 -6.78 9.46 8.86
C ALA A 20 -7.82 8.40 9.25
N PRO A 21 -9.12 8.70 9.12
CA PRO A 21 -10.18 7.75 9.42
C PRO A 21 -10.14 6.53 8.51
N LEU A 22 -10.31 5.34 9.08
CA LEU A 22 -10.41 4.06 8.37
C LEU A 22 -11.69 3.35 8.82
N PRO A 23 -12.87 3.78 8.36
CA PRO A 23 -14.13 3.19 8.81
C PRO A 23 -14.15 1.68 8.52
N ASN A 24 -14.74 0.90 9.43
CA ASN A 24 -14.80 -0.56 9.36
C ASN A 24 -13.44 -1.28 9.52
N LEU A 25 -12.43 -0.61 10.07
CA LEU A 25 -11.23 -1.26 10.59
C LEU A 25 -11.55 -1.99 11.89
N VAL A 26 -11.45 -3.32 11.87
CA VAL A 26 -11.66 -4.17 13.04
C VAL A 26 -10.34 -4.84 13.41
N VAL A 27 -9.88 -4.58 14.63
CA VAL A 27 -8.73 -5.26 15.23
C VAL A 27 -9.14 -5.84 16.59
N PRO A 28 -8.46 -6.89 17.10
CA PRO A 28 -8.86 -7.58 18.32
C PRO A 28 -8.75 -6.70 19.56
N ALA A 29 -7.71 -5.87 19.61
CA ALA A 29 -7.44 -4.95 20.70
C ALA A 29 -6.83 -3.65 20.16
N PHE A 30 -7.39 -2.53 20.59
CA PHE A 30 -6.84 -1.20 20.38
C PHE A 30 -6.15 -0.71 21.66
N PRO A 31 -5.07 0.08 21.57
CA PRO A 31 -4.38 0.52 20.35
C PRO A 31 -3.50 -0.58 19.73
N LEU A 32 -3.44 -0.63 18.39
CA LEU A 32 -2.46 -1.44 17.65
C LEU A 32 -1.32 -0.54 17.15
N ARG A 33 -0.19 -0.58 17.85
CA ARG A 33 1.00 0.24 17.54
C ARG A 33 1.80 -0.36 16.39
N LEU A 34 2.08 0.45 15.36
CA LEU A 34 2.91 0.07 14.22
C LEU A 34 4.37 0.44 14.45
N ASN A 35 4.61 1.65 14.95
CA ASN A 35 5.91 2.14 15.41
C ASN A 35 5.74 3.23 16.48
N ASP A 36 6.80 3.98 16.80
CA ASP A 36 6.76 5.01 17.85
C ASP A 36 5.80 6.16 17.53
N GLU A 37 5.64 6.49 16.25
CA GLU A 37 4.81 7.60 15.78
C GLU A 37 3.40 7.17 15.38
N LEU A 38 3.24 5.92 14.91
CA LEU A 38 2.04 5.43 14.23
C LEU A 38 1.30 4.38 15.05
N VAL A 39 -0.01 4.62 15.19
CA VAL A 39 -0.93 3.74 15.88
C VAL A 39 -2.25 3.65 15.12
N LEU A 40 -2.82 2.45 15.08
CA LEU A 40 -4.22 2.22 14.71
C LEU A 40 -5.04 2.20 16.00
N ASP A 41 -6.04 3.08 16.10
CA ASP A 41 -6.79 3.24 17.33
C ASP A 41 -8.21 3.74 17.10
N ARG A 42 -9.03 3.68 18.15
CA ARG A 42 -10.27 4.43 18.24
C ARG A 42 -9.96 5.92 18.31
N LEU A 43 -10.67 6.70 17.51
CA LEU A 43 -10.58 8.14 17.51
C LEU A 43 -11.26 8.69 18.75
N THR A 44 -10.63 9.68 19.38
CA THR A 44 -11.22 10.44 20.49
C THR A 44 -12.29 11.40 19.97
N ASP A 45 -13.16 11.89 20.86
CA ASP A 45 -14.23 12.82 20.49
C ASP A 45 -13.71 14.10 19.80
N ASP A 46 -12.55 14.62 20.23
CA ASP A 46 -11.90 15.77 19.58
C ASP A 46 -11.42 15.43 18.16
N GLU A 47 -10.82 14.27 17.97
CA GLU A 47 -10.35 13.81 16.66
C GLU A 47 -11.51 13.57 15.70
N VAL A 48 -12.59 12.94 16.17
CA VAL A 48 -13.82 12.74 15.39
C VAL A 48 -14.42 14.10 14.99
N THR A 49 -14.48 15.05 15.93
CA THR A 49 -15.00 16.40 15.69
C THR A 49 -14.18 17.12 14.63
N ARG A 50 -12.86 17.11 14.74
CA ARG A 50 -11.95 17.71 13.73
C ARG A 50 -12.08 17.04 12.37
N CYS A 51 -12.18 15.71 12.35
CA CYS A 51 -12.37 14.94 11.13
C CYS A 51 -13.72 15.25 10.44
N TYR A 52 -14.78 15.43 11.23
CA TYR A 52 -16.09 15.86 10.75
C TYR A 52 -16.05 17.29 10.19
N GLN A 53 -15.44 18.23 10.92
CA GLN A 53 -15.26 19.62 10.46
C GLN A 53 -14.42 19.71 9.19
N GLY A 54 -13.40 18.87 9.06
CA GLY A 54 -12.61 18.74 7.83
C GLY A 54 -13.31 17.98 6.70
N GLY A 55 -14.48 17.41 6.96
CA GLY A 55 -15.26 16.65 5.96
C GLY A 55 -14.67 15.28 5.58
N VAL A 56 -13.68 14.79 6.33
CA VAL A 56 -13.04 13.47 6.12
C VAL A 56 -13.80 12.34 6.83
N ILE A 57 -14.63 12.66 7.82
CA ILE A 57 -15.69 11.80 8.34
C ILE A 57 -17.03 12.48 8.07
N ARG A 58 -18.06 11.71 7.70
CA ARG A 58 -19.42 12.24 7.60
C ARG A 58 -20.42 11.37 8.36
N PRO A 59 -21.45 11.97 8.98
CA PRO A 59 -22.49 11.23 9.65
C PRO A 59 -23.35 10.45 8.66
N TYR A 60 -23.90 9.33 9.12
CA TYR A 60 -24.84 8.52 8.37
C TYR A 60 -25.99 8.07 9.29
N PRO A 61 -27.26 8.47 9.04
CA PRO A 61 -27.77 9.26 7.90
C PRO A 61 -27.42 10.76 7.98
N ARG A 62 -27.34 11.46 6.85
CA ARG A 62 -26.98 12.90 6.77
C ARG A 62 -27.92 13.84 7.54
N SER A 63 -29.12 13.37 7.89
CA SER A 63 -30.14 14.12 8.63
C SER A 63 -29.85 14.21 10.13
N PHE A 64 -28.92 13.40 10.66
CA PHE A 64 -28.56 13.40 12.07
C PHE A 64 -27.05 13.23 12.22
N PRO A 65 -26.34 14.10 12.97
CA PRO A 65 -24.88 14.06 13.07
C PRO A 65 -24.39 12.91 13.98
N LEU A 66 -24.86 11.68 13.74
CA LEU A 66 -24.40 10.48 14.43
C LEU A 66 -23.24 9.86 13.69
N ILE A 67 -22.12 9.65 14.39
CA ILE A 67 -20.96 8.91 13.93
C ILE A 67 -20.86 7.66 14.82
N TYR A 68 -20.96 6.48 14.21
CA TYR A 68 -20.85 5.22 14.93
C TYR A 68 -19.40 4.94 15.32
N GLY A 69 -19.18 4.28 16.46
CA GLY A 69 -17.84 3.94 16.93
C GLY A 69 -17.01 3.11 15.94
N GLU A 70 -17.67 2.26 15.14
CA GLU A 70 -17.05 1.49 14.05
C GLU A 70 -16.51 2.35 12.88
N SER A 71 -17.01 3.59 12.76
CA SER A 71 -16.51 4.61 11.83
C SER A 71 -15.48 5.54 12.48
N ALA A 72 -15.42 5.58 13.80
CA ALA A 72 -14.50 6.37 14.60
C ALA A 72 -13.25 5.57 14.98
N VAL A 73 -12.63 4.94 13.98
CA VAL A 73 -11.36 4.22 14.07
C VAL A 73 -10.47 4.69 12.92
N GLY A 74 -9.16 4.69 13.11
CA GLY A 74 -8.26 5.18 12.07
C GLY A 74 -6.78 5.09 12.41
N ILE A 75 -5.99 5.70 11.53
CA ILE A 75 -4.56 5.90 11.71
C ILE A 75 -4.37 7.19 12.50
N ARG A 76 -3.59 7.14 13.56
CA ARG A 76 -3.09 8.31 14.28
C ARG A 76 -1.57 8.33 14.19
N ARG A 77 -1.02 9.44 13.71
CA ARG A 77 0.40 9.77 13.75
C ARG A 77 0.64 10.86 14.78
N THR A 78 1.63 10.72 15.65
CA THR A 78 2.07 11.77 16.56
C THR A 78 3.55 12.04 16.39
N LEU A 79 3.89 13.28 16.02
CA LEU A 79 5.24 13.76 15.84
C LEU A 79 5.59 14.79 16.92
N PHE A 80 6.83 14.78 17.41
CA PHE A 80 7.32 15.80 18.33
C PHE A 80 8.41 16.63 17.64
N LEU A 81 8.05 17.83 17.22
CA LEU A 81 8.94 18.73 16.48
C LEU A 81 9.68 19.66 17.43
N PRO A 82 10.99 19.89 17.25
CA PRO A 82 11.70 20.91 18.01
C PRO A 82 11.16 22.29 17.65
N LYS A 83 11.00 23.15 18.65
CA LYS A 83 10.61 24.55 18.44
C LYS A 83 11.81 25.33 17.91
N LEU A 84 11.74 25.78 16.66
CA LEU A 84 12.79 26.60 16.06
C LEU A 84 12.43 28.09 16.21
N ILE A 85 13.22 28.81 17.01
CA ILE A 85 13.15 30.27 17.11
C ILE A 85 14.23 30.84 16.19
N ARG A 86 13.84 31.27 15.00
CA ARG A 86 14.78 31.87 14.04
C ARG A 86 14.98 33.35 14.32
N ARG A 87 16.22 33.81 14.27
CA ARG A 87 16.55 35.25 14.19
C ARG A 87 16.73 35.63 12.72
N GLY A 88 16.35 36.86 12.36
CA GLY A 88 16.05 37.30 10.98
C GLY A 88 17.11 37.06 9.89
N ASP A 89 18.34 36.72 10.27
CA ASP A 89 19.47 36.50 9.35
C ASP A 89 19.73 35.01 9.04
N GLU A 90 18.96 34.09 9.63
CA GLU A 90 19.13 32.65 9.40
C GLU A 90 18.59 32.22 8.03
N THR A 91 19.45 31.60 7.23
CA THR A 91 19.10 31.10 5.89
C THR A 91 18.09 29.97 5.99
N ASN A 92 17.09 29.99 5.10
CA ASN A 92 16.10 28.91 4.98
C ASN A 92 16.78 27.62 4.52
N ALA A 93 17.26 26.78 5.45
CA ALA A 93 17.49 25.39 5.11
C ALA A 93 16.13 24.78 4.74
N PRO A 94 15.94 24.28 3.51
CA PRO A 94 14.68 23.65 3.13
C PRO A 94 14.42 22.45 4.04
N LEU A 95 13.21 22.36 4.60
CA LEU A 95 12.73 21.11 5.20
C LEU A 95 12.94 19.99 4.16
N ALA A 96 13.57 18.89 4.58
CA ALA A 96 14.07 17.81 3.70
C ALA A 96 13.11 17.54 2.52
N ALA A 97 13.57 17.83 1.30
CA ALA A 97 12.74 17.84 0.09
C ALA A 97 12.47 16.44 -0.51
N GLY A 98 12.86 15.37 0.18
CA GLY A 98 12.67 13.99 -0.26
C GLY A 98 11.32 13.39 0.19
N GLU A 99 11.00 12.19 -0.31
CA GLU A 99 9.77 11.47 0.09
C GLU A 99 9.95 10.64 1.39
N GLY A 100 11.15 10.64 1.99
CA GLY A 100 11.49 9.77 3.12
C GLY A 100 11.50 8.29 2.78
N SER A 101 11.47 7.45 3.81
CA SER A 101 11.36 5.99 3.68
C SER A 101 9.96 5.52 4.08
N PHE A 102 9.62 4.29 3.70
CA PHE A 102 8.36 3.67 4.12
C PHE A 102 8.24 3.68 5.64
N GLY A 103 7.10 4.10 6.18
CA GLY A 103 6.82 4.21 7.62
C GLY A 103 7.49 5.42 8.30
N ASN A 104 8.43 6.10 7.63
CA ASN A 104 9.13 7.27 8.13
C ASN A 104 9.20 8.37 7.05
N ARG A 105 8.08 9.09 6.90
CA ARG A 105 7.91 10.16 5.92
C ARG A 105 8.10 11.54 6.56
N PRO A 106 8.54 12.56 5.81
CA PRO A 106 8.67 13.92 6.33
C PRO A 106 7.33 14.51 6.80
N LEU A 107 7.41 15.52 7.66
CA LEU A 107 6.28 16.20 8.32
C LEU A 107 5.17 16.70 7.37
N LEU A 108 5.50 17.04 6.12
CA LEU A 108 4.54 17.58 5.14
C LEU A 108 4.05 16.52 4.15
N ARG A 109 4.42 15.26 4.37
CA ARG A 109 4.07 14.11 3.53
C ARG A 109 3.26 13.07 4.30
N ASP A 110 2.35 13.53 5.15
CA ASP A 110 1.44 12.67 5.90
C ASP A 110 0.56 11.80 4.99
N ASP A 111 0.26 12.28 3.78
CA ASP A 111 -0.39 11.51 2.72
C ASP A 111 0.37 10.21 2.43
N LEU A 112 1.71 10.28 2.33
CA LEU A 112 2.52 9.10 2.08
C LEU A 112 2.55 8.12 3.26
N VAL A 113 2.42 8.61 4.50
CA VAL A 113 2.39 7.73 5.68
C VAL A 113 1.08 6.94 5.71
N VAL A 114 -0.03 7.62 5.40
CA VAL A 114 -1.32 6.97 5.26
C VAL A 114 -1.28 5.94 4.14
N ASP A 115 -0.68 6.28 3.00
CA ASP A 115 -0.47 5.34 1.90
C ASP A 115 0.37 4.13 2.32
N ASP A 116 1.42 4.31 3.12
CA ASP A 116 2.23 3.20 3.65
C ASP A 116 1.39 2.24 4.50
N VAL A 117 0.57 2.75 5.41
CA VAL A 117 -0.34 1.91 6.22
C VAL A 117 -1.35 1.17 5.35
N LEU A 118 -1.97 1.85 4.38
CA LEU A 118 -2.87 1.22 3.42
C LEU A 118 -2.15 0.15 2.58
N SER A 119 -0.91 0.40 2.18
CA SER A 119 -0.05 -0.56 1.47
C SER A 119 0.10 -1.84 2.26
N ALA A 120 0.45 -1.72 3.55
CA ALA A 120 0.68 -2.86 4.42
C ALA A 120 -0.61 -3.69 4.56
N MET A 121 -1.77 -3.04 4.73
CA MET A 121 -3.07 -3.71 4.81
C MET A 121 -3.44 -4.44 3.51
N ARG A 122 -3.31 -3.75 2.36
CA ARG A 122 -3.61 -4.28 1.02
C ARG A 122 -2.65 -5.41 0.60
N LEU A 123 -1.40 -5.37 1.06
CA LEU A 123 -0.45 -6.47 0.87
C LEU A 123 -0.77 -7.67 1.76
N PHE A 124 -1.18 -7.42 3.01
CA PHE A 124 -1.48 -8.47 3.98
C PHE A 124 -2.68 -9.32 3.55
N LYS A 125 -3.75 -8.67 3.09
CA LYS A 125 -4.99 -9.33 2.62
C LYS A 125 -5.58 -8.56 1.44
N SER A 126 -6.28 -9.27 0.56
CA SER A 126 -7.16 -8.60 -0.41
C SER A 126 -8.25 -7.85 0.34
N THR A 127 -8.31 -6.54 0.13
CA THR A 127 -9.26 -5.63 0.76
C THR A 127 -9.39 -4.39 -0.11
N GLN A 128 -10.54 -3.72 -0.03
CA GLN A 128 -10.76 -2.43 -0.69
C GLN A 128 -10.66 -1.28 0.31
N ILE A 129 -9.86 -1.42 1.38
CA ILE A 129 -9.70 -0.38 2.39
C ILE A 129 -9.12 0.90 1.77
N ARG A 130 -9.71 2.04 2.14
CA ARG A 130 -9.33 3.39 1.71
C ARG A 130 -9.56 4.37 2.86
N THR A 131 -8.99 5.55 2.75
CA THR A 131 -9.37 6.71 3.56
C THR A 131 -10.05 7.75 2.68
N ALA A 132 -10.99 8.52 3.24
CA ALA A 132 -11.53 9.70 2.56
C ALA A 132 -10.62 10.93 2.69
N GLY A 133 -9.62 10.89 3.57
CA GLY A 133 -8.70 12.00 3.78
C GLY A 133 -7.95 11.93 5.11
N LEU A 134 -7.27 13.02 5.43
CA LEU A 134 -6.56 13.19 6.68
C LEU A 134 -6.71 14.62 7.20
N VAL A 135 -6.63 14.76 8.51
CA VAL A 135 -6.58 16.04 9.20
C VAL A 135 -5.33 16.04 10.07
N SER A 136 -4.51 17.09 9.94
CA SER A 136 -3.32 17.30 10.78
C SER A 136 -3.44 18.61 11.53
N TRP A 137 -2.99 18.64 12.78
CA TRP A 137 -3.00 19.84 13.61
C TRP A 137 -1.87 19.81 14.63
N THR A 138 -1.52 20.99 15.13
CA THR A 138 -0.66 21.11 16.30
C THR A 138 -1.49 20.91 17.57
N ASP A 139 -1.03 20.03 18.46
CA ASP A 139 -1.68 19.76 19.75
C ASP A 139 -1.43 20.96 20.68
N SER A 140 -2.29 21.97 20.56
CA SER A 140 -2.27 23.20 21.33
C SER A 140 -3.69 23.48 21.81
N PRO A 141 -3.90 23.75 23.11
CA PRO A 141 -5.24 24.02 23.64
C PRO A 141 -5.90 25.31 23.09
N TRP A 142 -5.15 26.17 22.38
CA TRP A 142 -5.61 27.49 21.93
C TRP A 142 -5.30 27.81 20.45
N MET A 143 -4.35 27.13 19.80
CA MET A 143 -4.13 27.28 18.36
C MET A 143 -5.08 26.37 17.57
N ILE A 144 -6.35 26.76 17.49
CA ILE A 144 -7.38 26.09 16.67
C ILE A 144 -7.10 26.31 15.16
N THR A 145 -6.30 27.32 14.81
CA THR A 145 -6.13 27.84 13.44
C THR A 145 -5.08 27.13 12.57
N ALA A 146 -4.33 26.16 13.09
CA ALA A 146 -3.33 25.41 12.32
C ALA A 146 -3.79 23.98 11.97
N THR A 147 -5.06 23.83 11.60
CA THR A 147 -5.59 22.55 11.11
C THR A 147 -5.44 22.48 9.59
N SER A 148 -4.63 21.55 9.10
CA SER A 148 -4.54 21.23 7.67
C SER A 148 -5.43 20.04 7.36
N VAL A 149 -6.24 20.16 6.31
CA VAL A 149 -7.14 19.10 5.85
C VAL A 149 -6.76 18.71 4.43
N ARG A 150 -6.69 17.42 4.16
CA ARG A 150 -6.57 16.88 2.80
C ARG A 150 -7.67 15.85 2.59
N VAL A 151 -8.63 16.19 1.73
CA VAL A 151 -9.68 15.26 1.28
C VAL A 151 -9.14 14.50 0.07
N LEU A 152 -9.14 13.18 0.16
CA LEU A 152 -8.62 12.25 -0.86
C LEU A 152 -9.74 11.59 -1.68
N GLY A 153 -10.96 11.57 -1.17
CA GLY A 153 -12.11 10.96 -1.85
C GLY A 153 -13.45 11.33 -1.22
N TRP A 154 -14.53 10.74 -1.70
CA TRP A 154 -15.84 10.90 -1.05
C TRP A 154 -15.96 9.96 0.17
N TRP A 155 -17.03 10.09 0.94
CA TRP A 155 -17.28 9.26 2.14
C TRP A 155 -18.66 8.59 2.05
N PRO A 156 -18.84 7.37 2.56
CA PRO A 156 -17.81 6.45 3.04
C PRO A 156 -17.06 5.83 1.86
N HIS A 157 -15.74 5.73 1.96
CA HIS A 157 -14.90 5.06 0.98
C HIS A 157 -14.08 4.00 1.67
N GLY A 158 -14.34 2.73 1.36
CA GLY A 158 -13.52 1.62 1.83
C GLY A 158 -14.31 0.35 2.12
N GLY A 159 -13.69 -0.79 1.83
CA GLY A 159 -14.16 -2.11 2.28
C GLY A 159 -13.81 -2.37 3.74
N LYS A 160 -14.51 -3.32 4.37
CA LYS A 160 -14.20 -3.82 5.71
C LYS A 160 -12.80 -4.44 5.73
N PHE A 161 -12.02 -4.14 6.76
CA PHE A 161 -10.74 -4.81 7.02
C PHE A 161 -10.73 -5.33 8.45
N GLU A 162 -10.51 -6.63 8.59
CA GLU A 162 -10.55 -7.33 9.87
C GLU A 162 -9.24 -8.10 10.09
N LEU A 163 -8.61 -7.85 11.23
CA LEU A 163 -7.49 -8.63 11.74
C LEU A 163 -7.98 -9.53 12.87
N ALA A 164 -7.83 -10.84 12.70
CA ALA A 164 -8.02 -11.78 13.78
C ALA A 164 -6.83 -11.75 14.76
N GLU A 165 -7.02 -12.24 15.98
CA GLU A 165 -5.99 -12.25 17.03
C GLU A 165 -4.69 -12.94 16.60
N GLY A 166 -4.80 -14.11 15.96
CA GLY A 166 -3.64 -14.83 15.43
C GLY A 166 -2.94 -14.16 14.23
N GLU A 167 -3.55 -13.14 13.62
CA GLU A 167 -3.01 -12.45 12.45
C GLU A 167 -2.22 -11.19 12.80
N VAL A 168 -2.49 -10.57 13.95
CA VAL A 168 -1.82 -9.34 14.40
C VAL A 168 -0.30 -9.48 14.40
N PRO A 169 0.32 -10.54 14.95
CA PRO A 169 1.78 -10.68 14.92
C PRO A 169 2.35 -10.80 13.49
N ARG A 170 1.60 -11.44 12.58
CA ARG A 170 2.01 -11.58 11.17
C ARG A 170 1.93 -10.25 10.43
N PHE A 171 0.90 -9.45 10.72
CA PHE A 171 0.74 -8.12 10.16
C PHE A 171 1.85 -7.17 10.64
N LEU A 172 2.15 -7.15 11.95
CA LEU A 172 3.26 -6.35 12.50
C LEU A 172 4.61 -6.78 11.92
N LYS A 173 4.84 -8.09 11.74
CA LYS A 173 6.05 -8.58 11.08
C LYS A 173 6.16 -8.09 9.62
N LEU A 174 5.05 -8.06 8.89
CA LEU A 174 5.01 -7.50 7.53
C LEU A 174 5.33 -6.00 7.55
N TRP A 175 4.75 -5.24 8.48
CA TRP A 175 5.03 -3.81 8.67
C TRP A 175 6.52 -3.55 8.87
N CYS A 176 7.17 -4.24 9.82
CA CYS A 176 8.61 -4.08 10.04
C CYS A 176 9.44 -4.46 8.79
N THR A 177 9.02 -5.50 8.06
CA THR A 177 9.70 -5.89 6.82
C THR A 177 9.59 -4.82 5.73
N LEU A 178 8.47 -4.09 5.69
CA LEU A 178 8.26 -2.97 4.77
C LEU A 178 9.10 -1.76 5.18
N GLU A 179 9.16 -1.41 6.47
CA GLU A 179 10.02 -0.30 6.95
C GLU A 179 11.49 -0.52 6.59
N GLU A 180 11.99 -1.76 6.75
CA GLU A 180 13.38 -2.09 6.44
C GLU A 180 13.66 -2.23 4.94
N GLY A 181 12.67 -2.67 4.16
CA GLY A 181 12.91 -3.24 2.83
C GLY A 181 12.10 -2.65 1.69
N ALA A 182 11.10 -1.81 1.92
CA ALA A 182 10.22 -1.37 0.84
C ALA A 182 10.91 -0.51 -0.22
N ALA A 183 12.05 0.13 0.09
CA ALA A 183 12.77 1.00 -0.84
C ALA A 183 13.08 0.32 -2.19
N ASP A 184 13.46 -0.96 -2.17
CA ASP A 184 13.78 -1.70 -3.39
C ASP A 184 12.57 -2.02 -4.28
N LEU A 185 11.38 -2.04 -3.68
CA LEU A 185 10.10 -2.35 -4.32
C LEU A 185 9.17 -1.13 -4.33
N ALA A 186 9.66 0.06 -3.99
CA ALA A 186 8.85 1.24 -3.73
C ALA A 186 7.98 1.59 -4.93
N PHE A 187 8.53 1.48 -6.15
CA PHE A 187 7.78 1.73 -7.38
C PHE A 187 6.68 0.69 -7.59
N SER A 188 6.96 -0.61 -7.43
CA SER A 188 5.96 -1.66 -7.59
C SER A 188 4.85 -1.56 -6.54
N ILE A 189 5.19 -1.33 -5.27
CA ILE A 189 4.22 -1.15 -4.18
C ILE A 189 3.35 0.09 -4.44
N ARG A 190 3.97 1.21 -4.83
CA ARG A 190 3.22 2.43 -5.19
C ARG A 190 2.23 2.19 -6.32
N ARG A 191 2.65 1.51 -7.39
CA ARG A 191 1.75 1.20 -8.53
C ARG A 191 0.65 0.23 -8.13
N PHE A 192 0.96 -0.75 -7.30
CA PHE A 192 -0.04 -1.65 -6.72
C PHE A 192 -1.10 -0.88 -5.92
N ASN A 193 -0.69 0.07 -5.07
CA ASN A 193 -1.64 0.88 -4.30
C ASN A 193 -2.49 1.80 -5.14
N LEU A 194 -1.91 2.44 -6.15
CA LEU A 194 -2.65 3.35 -7.03
C LEU A 194 -3.82 2.64 -7.72
N ALA A 195 -3.68 1.34 -8.02
CA ALA A 195 -4.76 0.54 -8.59
C ALA A 195 -5.99 0.43 -7.68
N PHE A 196 -5.86 0.67 -6.38
CA PHE A 196 -7.00 0.75 -5.48
C PHE A 196 -7.64 2.12 -5.47
N ASP A 197 -6.99 3.18 -5.95
CA ASP A 197 -7.55 4.53 -5.90
C ASP A 197 -8.14 4.95 -7.25
N ARG A 198 -7.98 4.13 -8.29
CA ARG A 198 -8.62 4.33 -9.61
C ARG A 198 -10.11 4.03 -9.58
N GLU A 199 -10.86 4.91 -10.24
CA GLU A 199 -12.29 4.71 -10.50
C GLU A 199 -12.53 3.81 -11.71
N LEU A 200 -11.74 3.98 -12.77
CA LEU A 200 -11.86 3.20 -14.00
C LEU A 200 -11.12 1.87 -13.89
N LEU A 201 -11.81 0.78 -14.23
CA LEU A 201 -11.25 -0.59 -14.21
C LEU A 201 -10.03 -0.73 -15.13
N ASP A 202 -10.03 -0.03 -16.25
CA ASP A 202 -8.92 -0.03 -17.20
C ASP A 202 -7.64 0.54 -16.56
N ASP A 203 -7.74 1.64 -15.82
CA ASP A 203 -6.61 2.23 -15.09
C ASP A 203 -6.11 1.29 -13.98
N ARG A 204 -7.01 0.55 -13.32
CA ARG A 204 -6.63 -0.48 -12.32
C ARG A 204 -5.73 -1.54 -12.94
N ILE A 205 -6.12 -2.07 -14.11
CA ILE A 205 -5.32 -3.08 -14.83
C ILE A 205 -3.95 -2.51 -15.19
N VAL A 206 -3.91 -1.30 -15.72
CA VAL A 206 -2.66 -0.63 -16.12
C VAL A 206 -1.72 -0.52 -14.92
N ASP A 207 -2.20 -0.04 -13.77
CA ASP A 207 -1.38 0.14 -12.58
C ASP A 207 -0.91 -1.20 -11.97
N LEU A 208 -1.77 -2.22 -11.92
CA LEU A 208 -1.40 -3.58 -11.46
C LEU A 208 -0.36 -4.24 -12.37
N VAL A 209 -0.53 -4.14 -13.69
CA VAL A 209 0.43 -4.73 -14.65
C VAL A 209 1.76 -3.99 -14.57
N ILE A 210 1.77 -2.67 -14.40
CA ILE A 210 3.02 -1.92 -14.24
C ILE A 210 3.72 -2.26 -12.92
N ALA A 211 2.97 -2.50 -11.85
CA ALA A 211 3.53 -3.01 -10.59
C ALA A 211 4.21 -4.37 -10.80
N ALA A 212 3.57 -5.27 -11.55
CA ALA A 212 4.10 -6.58 -11.89
C ALA A 212 5.32 -6.50 -12.84
N GLU A 213 5.30 -5.63 -13.85
CA GLU A 213 6.42 -5.43 -14.78
C GLU A 213 7.66 -4.98 -14.01
N ALA A 214 7.50 -4.01 -13.11
CA ALA A 214 8.58 -3.53 -12.26
C ALA A 214 9.14 -4.62 -11.33
N LEU A 215 8.34 -5.63 -10.99
CA LEU A 215 8.77 -6.77 -10.18
C LEU A 215 9.47 -7.86 -11.01
N PHE A 216 8.93 -8.22 -12.18
CA PHE A 216 9.36 -9.39 -12.95
C PHE A 216 10.31 -9.09 -14.10
N LEU A 217 10.42 -7.82 -14.51
CA LEU A 217 11.21 -7.37 -15.66
C LEU A 217 12.24 -6.30 -15.28
N SER A 218 12.59 -6.18 -13.99
CA SER A 218 13.46 -5.12 -13.48
C SER A 218 14.89 -5.11 -14.08
N ASP A 219 15.31 -6.24 -14.64
CA ASP A 219 16.61 -6.46 -15.29
C ASP A 219 16.62 -6.09 -16.79
N LEU A 220 15.46 -5.94 -17.43
CA LEU A 220 15.39 -5.72 -18.88
C LEU A 220 15.70 -4.26 -19.25
N GLY A 221 16.69 -4.08 -20.12
CA GLY A 221 17.05 -2.79 -20.70
C GLY A 221 16.18 -2.40 -21.91
N LYS A 222 16.37 -1.18 -22.42
CA LYS A 222 15.60 -0.62 -23.56
C LYS A 222 15.70 -1.43 -24.88
N GLN A 223 16.68 -2.32 -25.00
CA GLN A 223 17.03 -3.05 -26.22
C GLN A 223 16.37 -4.44 -26.32
N ASP A 224 15.87 -5.01 -25.21
CA ASP A 224 15.26 -6.34 -25.17
C ASP A 224 13.74 -6.28 -25.39
N ARG A 225 13.31 -5.88 -26.59
CA ARG A 225 11.88 -5.77 -26.93
C ARG A 225 11.24 -7.07 -27.42
N GLY A 226 12.04 -8.06 -27.81
CA GLY A 226 11.55 -9.37 -28.23
C GLY A 226 10.98 -10.15 -27.05
N GLU A 227 9.76 -10.68 -27.18
CA GLU A 227 9.15 -11.65 -26.24
C GLU A 227 8.86 -11.15 -24.82
N ILE A 228 8.84 -9.83 -24.56
CA ILE A 228 8.55 -9.25 -23.22
C ILE A 228 7.29 -9.88 -22.60
N ARG A 229 6.21 -9.96 -23.36
CA ARG A 229 4.93 -10.55 -22.92
C ARG A 229 5.08 -12.00 -22.43
N PHE A 230 5.89 -12.80 -23.13
CA PHE A 230 6.13 -14.20 -22.78
C PHE A 230 7.00 -14.30 -21.53
N ARG A 231 8.12 -13.57 -21.47
CA ARG A 231 9.02 -13.54 -20.31
C ARG A 231 8.32 -13.06 -19.04
N PHE A 232 7.52 -12.00 -19.15
CA PHE A 232 6.70 -11.47 -18.06
C PHE A 232 5.80 -12.57 -17.45
N ALA A 233 5.01 -13.22 -18.29
CA ALA A 233 4.09 -14.26 -17.86
C ALA A 233 4.82 -15.48 -17.28
N LEU A 234 5.93 -15.90 -17.90
CA LEU A 234 6.71 -17.06 -17.48
C LEU A 234 7.40 -16.83 -16.13
N ARG A 235 8.02 -15.66 -15.94
CA ARG A 235 8.65 -15.29 -14.67
C ARG A 235 7.63 -15.17 -13.55
N ALA A 236 6.48 -14.55 -13.80
CA ALA A 236 5.40 -14.48 -12.82
C ALA A 236 4.92 -15.88 -12.43
N ALA A 237 4.70 -16.76 -13.40
CA ALA A 237 4.26 -18.14 -13.18
C ALA A 237 5.24 -18.96 -12.34
N LYS A 238 6.55 -18.86 -12.63
CA LYS A 238 7.59 -19.56 -11.86
C LYS A 238 7.81 -18.97 -10.48
N PHE A 239 7.60 -17.67 -10.33
CA PHE A 239 7.88 -16.98 -9.08
C PHE A 239 6.72 -17.10 -8.09
N ILE A 240 5.48 -16.92 -8.54
CA ILE A 240 4.31 -16.89 -7.67
C ILE A 240 3.85 -18.31 -7.34
N LYS A 241 3.63 -18.58 -6.05
CA LYS A 241 2.96 -19.80 -5.60
C LYS A 241 1.53 -19.44 -5.18
N HIS A 242 0.55 -20.06 -5.81
CA HIS A 242 -0.87 -19.85 -5.51
C HIS A 242 -1.52 -21.18 -5.10
N PRO A 243 -2.38 -21.22 -4.07
CA PRO A 243 -2.99 -22.47 -3.61
C PRO A 243 -3.94 -23.10 -4.64
N ASN A 244 -4.63 -22.26 -5.42
CA ASN A 244 -5.69 -22.72 -6.34
C ASN A 244 -5.34 -22.57 -7.82
N HIS A 245 -4.15 -22.04 -8.16
CA HIS A 245 -3.76 -21.82 -9.55
C HIS A 245 -2.44 -22.53 -9.82
N SER A 246 -2.42 -23.35 -10.86
CA SER A 246 -1.20 -23.97 -11.33
C SER A 246 -0.28 -22.93 -11.95
N GLU A 247 0.99 -23.31 -12.16
CA GLU A 247 1.93 -22.46 -12.91
C GLU A 247 1.38 -22.07 -14.29
N GLN A 248 0.72 -23.02 -14.98
CA GLN A 248 0.12 -22.77 -16.30
C GLN A 248 -1.03 -21.76 -16.24
N ASP A 249 -1.79 -21.78 -15.16
CA ASP A 249 -2.88 -20.83 -14.92
C ASP A 249 -2.36 -19.42 -14.69
N ILE A 250 -1.36 -19.29 -13.80
CA ILE A 250 -0.70 -18.01 -13.53
C ILE A 250 -0.10 -17.45 -14.82
N PHE A 251 0.58 -18.30 -15.62
CA PHE A 251 1.12 -17.90 -16.91
C PHE A 251 0.05 -17.33 -17.83
N ARG A 252 -1.08 -18.02 -17.98
CA ARG A 252 -2.19 -17.59 -18.84
C ARG A 252 -2.79 -16.26 -18.37
N ILE A 253 -3.08 -16.13 -17.07
CA ILE A 253 -3.66 -14.92 -16.48
C ILE A 253 -2.73 -13.73 -16.71
N MET A 254 -1.44 -13.88 -16.37
CA MET A 254 -0.46 -12.79 -16.50
C MET A 254 -0.21 -12.43 -17.97
N ARG A 255 -0.22 -13.42 -18.89
CA ARG A 255 -0.11 -13.16 -20.32
C ARG A 255 -1.30 -12.37 -20.87
N GLN A 256 -2.50 -12.64 -20.36
CA GLN A 256 -3.72 -11.89 -20.72
C GLN A 256 -3.70 -10.49 -20.11
N ALA A 257 -3.28 -10.34 -18.85
CA ALA A 257 -3.15 -9.05 -18.17
C ALA A 257 -2.23 -8.09 -18.94
N TYR A 258 -1.07 -8.58 -19.40
CA TYR A 258 -0.17 -7.80 -20.26
C TYR A 258 -0.84 -7.39 -21.58
N GLY A 259 -1.59 -8.30 -22.19
CA GLY A 259 -2.36 -8.03 -23.42
C GLY A 259 -3.43 -6.95 -23.21
N ALA A 260 -4.20 -7.05 -22.14
CA ALA A 260 -5.23 -6.08 -21.75
C ALA A 260 -4.62 -4.69 -21.52
N ARG A 261 -3.54 -4.60 -20.73
CA ARG A 261 -2.81 -3.35 -20.52
C ARG A 261 -2.30 -2.77 -21.83
N SER A 262 -1.73 -3.59 -22.72
CA SER A 262 -1.24 -3.14 -24.02
C SER A 262 -2.36 -2.59 -24.90
N ALA A 263 -3.54 -3.20 -24.90
CA ALA A 263 -4.70 -2.70 -25.64
C ALA A 263 -5.18 -1.34 -25.08
N ILE A 264 -5.34 -1.22 -23.77
CA ILE A 264 -5.80 0.00 -23.09
C ILE A 264 -4.90 1.19 -23.41
N VAL A 265 -3.57 1.03 -23.29
CA VAL A 265 -2.63 2.15 -23.54
C VAL A 265 -2.58 2.59 -25.02
N HIS A 266 -3.08 1.77 -25.93
CA HIS A 266 -3.23 2.11 -27.35
C HIS A 266 -4.66 2.55 -27.71
N GLY A 267 -5.52 2.80 -26.71
CA GLY A 267 -6.89 3.27 -26.90
C GLY A 267 -7.90 2.19 -27.26
N GLY A 268 -7.53 0.91 -27.15
CA GLY A 268 -8.44 -0.23 -27.32
C GLY A 268 -9.08 -0.69 -26.00
N SER A 269 -10.04 -1.60 -26.10
CA SER A 269 -10.66 -2.24 -24.93
C SER A 269 -10.10 -3.64 -24.68
N PRO A 270 -10.06 -4.12 -23.42
CA PRO A 270 -9.69 -5.50 -23.10
C PRO A 270 -10.66 -6.49 -23.76
N GLN A 271 -10.18 -7.34 -24.66
CA GLN A 271 -11.02 -8.35 -25.33
C GLN A 271 -10.99 -9.72 -24.63
N GLU A 272 -10.02 -9.97 -23.75
CA GLU A 272 -9.80 -11.27 -23.11
C GLU A 272 -9.70 -11.13 -21.58
N THR A 273 -10.77 -11.51 -20.87
CA THR A 273 -10.83 -11.56 -19.40
C THR A 273 -11.05 -12.98 -18.87
N HIS A 274 -10.62 -13.99 -19.64
CA HIS A 274 -10.85 -15.39 -19.30
C HIS A 274 -10.03 -15.83 -18.09
N LEU A 275 -10.68 -16.39 -17.07
CA LEU A 275 -9.99 -17.09 -16.01
C LEU A 275 -9.96 -18.61 -16.29
N PRO A 276 -8.96 -19.33 -15.76
CA PRO A 276 -8.87 -20.79 -15.85
C PRO A 276 -10.17 -21.53 -15.55
N ASP A 277 -10.81 -21.15 -14.45
CA ASP A 277 -11.99 -21.78 -13.90
C ASP A 277 -13.29 -21.10 -14.37
N ASN A 278 -13.17 -19.93 -15.02
CA ASN A 278 -14.30 -19.16 -15.49
C ASN A 278 -13.96 -18.40 -16.78
N LYS A 279 -14.30 -19.00 -17.93
CA LYS A 279 -14.11 -18.38 -19.25
C LYS A 279 -15.02 -17.17 -19.50
N SER A 280 -16.02 -16.92 -18.66
CA SER A 280 -16.91 -15.76 -18.78
C SER A 280 -16.77 -14.82 -17.58
N ALA A 281 -15.60 -14.79 -16.96
CA ALA A 281 -15.33 -13.93 -15.82
C ALA A 281 -15.52 -12.45 -16.19
N SER A 282 -16.14 -11.70 -15.28
CA SER A 282 -16.27 -10.26 -15.43
C SER A 282 -14.89 -9.60 -15.37
N LEU A 283 -14.77 -8.40 -15.97
CA LEU A 283 -13.53 -7.61 -15.91
C LEU A 283 -13.05 -7.40 -14.46
N GLN A 284 -13.99 -7.17 -13.53
CA GLN A 284 -13.67 -7.04 -12.11
C GLN A 284 -13.06 -8.32 -11.53
N THR A 285 -13.66 -9.49 -11.81
CA THR A 285 -13.12 -10.78 -11.33
C THR A 285 -11.73 -11.06 -11.88
N PHE A 286 -11.49 -10.67 -13.13
CA PHE A 286 -10.16 -10.76 -13.75
C PHE A 286 -9.14 -9.82 -13.08
N ILE A 287 -9.55 -8.58 -12.76
CA ILE A 287 -8.74 -7.62 -12.00
C ILE A 287 -8.39 -8.17 -10.62
N ASP A 288 -9.35 -8.75 -9.92
CA ASP A 288 -9.15 -9.31 -8.58
C ASP A 288 -8.13 -10.47 -8.62
N ALA A 289 -8.16 -11.29 -9.67
CA ALA A 289 -7.17 -12.33 -9.87
C ALA A 289 -5.76 -11.76 -10.13
N ILE A 290 -5.63 -10.69 -10.92
CA ILE A 290 -4.35 -10.01 -11.14
C ILE A 290 -3.85 -9.39 -9.83
N GLU A 291 -4.73 -8.68 -9.10
CA GLU A 291 -4.42 -8.06 -7.81
C GLU A 291 -3.82 -9.09 -6.85
N GLU A 292 -4.47 -10.24 -6.70
CA GLU A 292 -4.01 -11.33 -5.84
C GLU A 292 -2.63 -11.88 -6.26
N LEU A 293 -2.42 -12.12 -7.55
CA LEU A 293 -1.13 -12.61 -8.06
C LEU A 293 -0.01 -11.60 -7.82
N VAL A 294 -0.26 -10.30 -8.08
CA VAL A 294 0.72 -9.24 -7.83
C VAL A 294 1.00 -9.10 -6.33
N ARG A 295 -0.04 -9.15 -5.50
CA ARG A 295 0.07 -9.12 -4.03
C ARG A 295 0.96 -10.24 -3.51
N LEU A 296 0.74 -11.47 -3.96
CA LEU A 296 1.56 -12.63 -3.59
C LEU A 296 3.00 -12.50 -4.09
N GLY A 297 3.20 -12.00 -5.31
CA GLY A 297 4.51 -11.70 -5.86
C GLY A 297 5.28 -10.70 -5.00
N LEU A 298 4.65 -9.57 -4.65
CA LEU A 298 5.24 -8.54 -3.80
C LEU A 298 5.56 -9.08 -2.40
N CYS A 299 4.63 -9.82 -1.78
CA CYS A 299 4.87 -10.44 -0.48
C CYS A 299 6.05 -11.40 -0.51
N LYS A 300 6.15 -12.26 -1.54
CA LYS A 300 7.28 -13.17 -1.68
C LYS A 300 8.60 -12.40 -1.86
N ALA A 301 8.64 -11.39 -2.72
CA ALA A 301 9.84 -10.59 -2.94
C ALA A 301 10.27 -9.79 -1.69
N LEU A 302 9.32 -9.34 -0.88
CA LEU A 302 9.60 -8.70 0.41
C LEU A 302 10.28 -9.66 1.38
N LEU A 303 9.85 -10.92 1.44
CA LEU A 303 10.41 -11.93 2.34
C LEU A 303 11.81 -12.42 1.91
N MET A 304 12.21 -12.22 0.65
CA MET A 304 13.48 -12.66 0.07
C MET A 304 14.63 -11.66 0.28
N LYS A 305 14.86 -11.19 1.52
CA LYS A 305 15.76 -10.05 1.84
C LYS A 305 17.08 -10.03 1.05
N GLU A 306 17.84 -11.13 1.05
CA GLU A 306 19.16 -11.21 0.39
C GLU A 306 19.07 -11.46 -1.13
N GLU A 307 18.12 -12.30 -1.56
CA GLU A 307 17.94 -12.67 -2.98
C GLU A 307 17.26 -11.55 -3.79
N ARG A 308 16.68 -10.55 -3.13
CA ARG A 308 15.97 -9.45 -3.80
C ARG A 308 16.88 -8.63 -4.72
N LYS A 309 18.12 -8.38 -4.32
CA LYS A 309 19.09 -7.69 -5.19
C LYS A 309 19.46 -8.55 -6.41
N GLN A 310 19.39 -9.87 -6.28
CA GLN A 310 19.63 -10.81 -7.37
C GLN A 310 18.50 -10.78 -8.40
N MET A 311 17.25 -10.46 -8.01
CA MET A 311 16.13 -10.31 -8.95
C MET A 311 16.35 -9.20 -10.01
N ARG A 312 17.27 -8.27 -9.76
CA ARG A 312 17.68 -7.25 -10.75
C ARG A 312 18.70 -7.77 -11.77
N GLN A 313 19.14 -9.01 -11.62
CA GLN A 313 20.11 -9.66 -12.50
C GLN A 313 19.38 -10.70 -13.35
N ALA A 314 19.68 -10.75 -14.65
CA ALA A 314 19.08 -11.72 -15.57
C ALA A 314 19.35 -13.18 -15.12
N ALA A 315 20.55 -13.46 -14.60
CA ALA A 315 20.97 -14.79 -14.14
C ALA A 315 20.03 -15.41 -13.10
N TYR A 316 19.51 -14.62 -12.16
CA TYR A 316 18.55 -15.11 -11.17
C TYR A 316 17.30 -15.69 -11.84
N TRP A 317 16.79 -15.00 -12.87
CA TRP A 317 15.61 -15.46 -13.58
C TRP A 317 15.89 -16.70 -14.41
N ASP A 318 17.06 -16.77 -15.05
CA ASP A 318 17.48 -17.94 -15.81
C ASP A 318 17.61 -19.18 -14.90
N ASP A 319 18.24 -19.04 -13.74
CA ASP A 319 18.37 -20.12 -12.75
C ASP A 319 17.01 -20.57 -12.21
N LEU A 320 16.10 -19.62 -11.94
CA LEU A 320 14.74 -19.93 -11.50
C LEU A 320 13.98 -20.73 -12.58
N LEU A 321 14.20 -20.41 -13.85
CA LEU A 321 13.58 -21.09 -14.98
C LEU A 321 14.14 -22.50 -15.19
N LEU A 322 15.44 -22.69 -14.97
CA LEU A 322 16.15 -23.95 -15.20
C LEU A 322 16.07 -24.92 -14.00
N SER A 323 15.98 -24.42 -12.77
CA SER A 323 16.04 -25.22 -11.53
C SER A 323 14.80 -26.10 -11.27
N GLN A 324 13.69 -25.90 -12.01
CA GLN A 324 12.45 -26.69 -11.89
C GLN A 324 12.23 -27.66 -13.07
N GLY A 325 13.25 -27.92 -13.90
CA GLY A 325 13.18 -28.93 -14.95
C GLY A 325 12.97 -30.35 -14.38
N PRO A 326 12.33 -31.28 -15.12
CA PRO A 326 12.16 -32.65 -14.65
C PRO A 326 13.53 -33.26 -14.37
N LYS A 327 13.76 -33.72 -13.13
CA LYS A 327 14.94 -34.53 -12.81
C LYS A 327 14.99 -35.68 -13.81
N PRO A 328 16.06 -35.83 -14.62
CA PRO A 328 16.15 -36.96 -15.53
C PRO A 328 16.08 -38.23 -14.67
N LYS A 329 15.04 -39.04 -14.92
CA LYS A 329 14.99 -40.40 -14.37
C LYS A 329 16.24 -41.09 -14.93
N LEU A 330 17.25 -41.27 -14.09
CA LEU A 330 18.34 -42.19 -14.40
C LEU A 330 17.69 -43.54 -14.67
N PHE A 331 17.57 -43.89 -15.95
CA PHE A 331 17.36 -45.27 -16.35
C PHE A 331 18.63 -46.02 -15.93
N MET A 332 18.58 -46.67 -14.77
CA MET A 332 19.51 -47.76 -14.49
C MET A 332 19.23 -48.84 -15.52
N ARG A 333 20.11 -48.94 -16.52
CA ARG A 333 20.25 -50.16 -17.31
C ARG A 333 20.74 -51.24 -16.35
N GLN A 334 19.94 -52.30 -16.25
CA GLN A 334 20.36 -53.58 -15.66
C GLN A 334 21.62 -54.07 -16.36
N GLY A 335 22.59 -54.51 -15.56
CA GLY A 335 23.75 -55.30 -15.94
C GLY A 335 23.91 -56.42 -14.93
#